data_AF-A0A7K1ZQ09-F1
#
_entry.id   AF-A0A7K1ZQ09-F1
#
_cell.length_a   1.000
_cell.length_b   1.000
_cell.length_c   1.000
_cell.angle_alpha   90.00
_cell.angle_beta   90.00
_cell.angle_gamma   90.00
#
_symmetry.space_group_name_H-M   'P 1'
#
loop_
_entity.id
_entity.type
_entity.pdbx_description
1 polymer ?
#
loop_
_entity_poly.entity_id
_entity_poly.type
_entity_poly.pdbx_seq_one_letter_code
_entity_poly.pdbx_strand_id
1 'polypeptide(L)'
;MMPQQISRRELLKIGTACLFLSPGRSTARTDSVCLGVIADLHHGLAPRAMERLESFMRAVAEHKPDAILQLGDFNYGTEES
;
A
#
# COMPACT_ATOMS: atom_id res chain seq x y z
N MET A 1 -3.55 -4.68 -20.97
CA MET A 1 -3.84 -3.31 -20.49
C MET A 1 -2.51 -2.73 -20.02
N MET A 2 -1.97 -1.71 -20.70
CA MET A 2 -0.68 -1.12 -20.31
C MET A 2 -0.87 -0.40 -18.97
N PRO A 3 -0.01 -0.62 -17.96
CA PRO A 3 -0.11 0.10 -16.71
C PRO A 3 0.06 1.60 -17.00
N GLN A 4 -0.90 2.42 -16.59
CA GLN A 4 -0.76 3.86 -16.69
C GLN A 4 0.43 4.30 -15.83
N GLN A 5 1.47 4.80 -16.48
CA GLN A 5 2.62 5.38 -15.79
C GLN A 5 2.29 6.82 -15.40
N ILE A 6 2.27 7.09 -14.10
CA ILE A 6 2.13 8.45 -13.56
C ILE A 6 3.45 9.19 -13.79
N SER A 7 3.40 10.43 -14.30
CA SER A 7 4.61 11.23 -14.47
C SER A 7 5.19 11.65 -13.11
N ARG A 8 6.52 11.86 -13.03
CA ARG A 8 7.18 12.36 -11.80
C ARG A 8 6.51 13.64 -11.26
N ARG A 9 6.08 14.52 -12.16
CA ARG A 9 5.40 15.78 -11.81
C ARG A 9 4.04 15.54 -11.19
N GLU A 10 3.27 14.59 -11.71
CA GLU A 10 2.00 14.19 -11.10
C GLU A 10 2.21 13.53 -9.75
N LEU A 11 3.22 12.66 -9.64
CA LEU A 11 3.58 12.04 -8.35
C LEU A 11 3.93 13.12 -7.30
N LEU A 12 4.74 14.12 -7.66
CA LEU A 12 5.08 15.24 -6.78
C LEU A 12 3.85 16.06 -6.36
N LYS A 13 2.91 16.29 -7.28
CA LYS A 13 1.64 16.96 -6.97
C LYS A 13 0.78 16.17 -5.99
N ILE A 14 0.68 14.85 -6.17
CA ILE A 14 -0.06 13.94 -5.27
C ILE A 14 0.62 13.90 -3.89
N GLY A 15 1.95 13.71 -3.85
CA GLY A 15 2.71 13.67 -2.60
C GLY A 15 2.59 14.95 -1.77
N THR A 16 2.53 16.12 -2.43
CA THR A 16 2.32 17.40 -1.77
C THR A 16 0.93 17.49 -1.13
N ALA A 17 -0.10 16.88 -1.72
CA ALA A 17 -1.45 16.85 -1.14
C ALA A 17 -1.53 15.95 0.11
N CYS A 18 -0.75 14.87 0.18
CA CYS A 18 -0.69 13.99 1.36
C CYS A 18 -0.03 14.64 2.59
N LEU A 19 0.88 15.61 2.39
CA LEU A 19 1.54 16.33 3.50
C LEU A 19 0.61 17.22 4.32
N PHE A 20 -0.60 17.52 3.82
CA PHE A 20 -1.62 18.31 4.52
C PHE A 20 -2.63 17.45 5.29
N LEU A 21 -2.41 16.13 5.41
CA LEU A 21 -3.19 15.28 6.30
C LEU A 21 -2.77 15.56 7.75
N SER A 22 -3.46 16.51 8.38
CA SER A 22 -3.39 16.73 9.82
C SER A 22 -3.59 15.41 10.56
N PRO A 23 -2.79 15.07 11.59
CA PRO A 23 -3.09 13.92 12.42
C PRO A 23 -4.45 14.16 13.09
N GLY A 24 -5.47 13.44 12.62
CA GLY A 24 -6.78 13.46 13.24
C GLY A 24 -6.65 13.07 14.71
N ARG A 25 -7.45 13.70 15.59
CA ARG A 25 -7.55 13.29 16.99
C ARG A 25 -7.93 11.81 17.04
N SER A 26 -6.98 10.97 17.43
CA SER A 26 -7.25 9.56 17.71
C SER A 26 -7.98 9.48 19.04
N THR A 27 -9.22 9.03 19.03
CA THR A 27 -9.86 8.55 20.25
C THR A 27 -9.29 7.16 20.53
N ALA A 28 -8.80 6.94 21.74
CA ALA A 28 -8.35 5.61 22.14
C ALA A 28 -9.56 4.67 22.07
N ARG A 29 -9.52 3.71 21.15
CA ARG A 29 -10.52 2.66 21.06
C ARG A 29 -10.17 1.57 22.07
N THR A 30 -11.14 1.17 22.89
CA THR A 30 -10.99 0.15 23.93
C THR A 30 -11.27 -1.26 23.41
N ASP A 31 -11.80 -1.38 22.20
CA ASP A 31 -12.09 -2.65 21.55
C ASP A 31 -10.85 -3.22 20.85
N SER A 32 -10.87 -4.52 20.56
CA SER A 32 -9.86 -5.17 19.73
C SER A 32 -9.78 -4.50 18.35
N VAL A 33 -8.58 -4.21 17.89
CA VAL A 33 -8.31 -3.61 16.57
C VAL A 33 -7.91 -4.71 15.59
N CYS A 34 -8.51 -4.70 14.40
CA CYS A 34 -8.15 -5.56 13.28
C CYS A 34 -7.28 -4.79 12.29
N LEU A 35 -6.05 -5.27 12.03
CA LEU A 35 -5.12 -4.65 11.09
C LEU A 35 -4.86 -5.59 9.91
N GLY A 36 -4.95 -5.06 8.70
CA GLY A 36 -4.44 -5.72 7.50
C GLY A 36 -2.97 -5.39 7.33
N VAL A 37 -2.07 -6.36 7.47
CA VAL A 37 -0.61 -6.11 7.40
C VAL A 37 -0.04 -6.66 6.09
N ILE A 38 0.77 -5.87 5.41
CA ILE A 38 1.47 -6.27 4.18
C ILE A 38 2.92 -5.75 4.18
N ALA A 39 3.85 -6.57 3.69
CA ALA A 39 5.28 -6.29 3.61
C ALA A 39 5.90 -7.00 2.40
N ASP A 40 7.08 -6.54 1.97
CA ASP A 40 7.96 -7.26 1.03
C ASP A 40 7.24 -7.77 -0.22
N LEU A 41 6.58 -6.83 -0.91
CA LEU A 41 5.89 -7.16 -2.15
C LEU A 41 6.92 -7.46 -3.26
N HIS A 42 8.00 -6.67 -3.33
CA HIS A 42 9.08 -6.74 -4.33
C HIS A 42 8.55 -7.00 -5.74
N HIS A 43 7.70 -6.09 -6.22
CA HIS A 43 7.10 -6.21 -7.55
C HIS A 43 8.20 -6.28 -8.63
N GLY A 44 8.13 -7.25 -9.53
CA GLY A 44 9.15 -7.47 -10.57
C GLY A 44 10.25 -8.48 -10.20
N LEU A 45 10.46 -8.77 -8.91
CA LEU A 45 11.43 -9.76 -8.43
C LEU A 45 10.77 -10.96 -7.74
N ALA A 46 9.79 -10.71 -6.87
CA ALA A 46 9.11 -11.78 -6.18
C ALA A 46 8.15 -12.53 -7.12
N PRO A 47 8.25 -13.86 -7.21
CA PRO A 47 7.31 -14.66 -8.00
C PRO A 47 5.87 -14.39 -7.54
N ARG A 48 4.98 -14.12 -8.51
CA ARG A 48 3.55 -13.90 -8.26
C ARG A 48 3.23 -12.76 -7.28
N ALA A 49 4.10 -11.74 -7.20
CA ALA A 49 3.89 -10.56 -6.38
C ALA A 49 2.48 -9.96 -6.55
N MET A 50 2.04 -9.79 -7.80
CA MET A 50 0.72 -9.21 -8.10
C MET A 50 -0.44 -10.12 -7.68
N GLU A 51 -0.35 -11.44 -7.86
CA GLU A 51 -1.39 -12.37 -7.41
C GLU A 51 -1.52 -12.37 -5.88
N ARG A 52 -0.39 -12.26 -5.16
CA ARG A 52 -0.37 -12.13 -3.69
C ARG A 52 -1.00 -10.83 -3.24
N LEU A 53 -0.68 -9.72 -3.91
CA LEU A 53 -1.29 -8.42 -3.64
C LEU A 53 -2.81 -8.45 -3.89
N GLU A 54 -3.26 -9.03 -5.00
CA GLU A 54 -4.68 -9.18 -5.31
C GLU A 54 -5.42 -10.03 -4.26
N SER A 55 -4.79 -11.12 -3.81
CA SER A 55 -5.34 -11.97 -2.75
C SER A 55 -5.46 -11.21 -1.43
N PHE A 56 -4.44 -10.41 -1.07
CA PHE A 56 -4.50 -9.52 0.09
C PHE A 56 -5.63 -8.49 -0.03
N MET A 57 -5.76 -7.83 -1.18
CA MET A 57 -6.81 -6.84 -1.41
C MET A 57 -8.22 -7.46 -1.32
N ARG A 58 -8.39 -8.70 -1.78
CA ARG A 58 -9.65 -9.44 -1.63
C ARG A 58 -9.97 -9.71 -0.15
N ALA A 59 -8.97 -10.15 0.62
CA ALA A 59 -9.12 -10.36 2.07
C ALA A 59 -9.44 -9.06 2.82
N VAL A 60 -8.81 -7.95 2.44
CA VAL A 60 -9.12 -6.62 2.99
C VAL A 60 -10.56 -6.21 2.69
N ALA A 61 -11.04 -6.45 1.46
CA ALA A 61 -12.41 -6.12 1.07
C ALA A 61 -13.45 -6.97 1.82
N GLU A 62 -13.13 -8.23 2.11
CA GLU A 62 -13.97 -9.16 2.87
C GLU A 62 -13.98 -8.83 4.36
N HIS A 63 -12.81 -8.73 4.98
CA HIS A 63 -12.66 -8.60 6.44
C HIS A 63 -12.75 -7.15 6.93
N LYS A 64 -12.61 -6.16 6.05
CA LYS A 64 -12.70 -4.72 6.34
C LYS A 64 -11.91 -4.32 7.60
N PRO A 65 -10.58 -4.54 7.62
CA PRO A 65 -9.76 -4.18 8.77
C PRO A 65 -9.85 -2.67 9.05
N ASP A 66 -9.62 -2.30 10.30
CA ASP A 66 -9.70 -0.92 10.78
C ASP A 66 -8.62 -0.03 10.15
N ALA A 67 -7.47 -0.62 9.84
CA ALA A 67 -6.40 0.02 9.10
C ALA A 67 -5.55 -1.00 8.33
N ILE A 68 -4.84 -0.51 7.32
CA ILE A 68 -3.82 -1.25 6.59
C ILE A 68 -2.44 -0.75 7.03
N LEU A 69 -1.56 -1.66 7.42
CA LEU A 69 -0.18 -1.37 7.77
C LEU A 69 0.76 -1.94 6.70
N GLN A 70 1.40 -1.03 5.96
CA GLN A 70 2.42 -1.36 4.95
C GLN A 70 3.81 -1.20 5.58
N LEU A 71 4.55 -2.30 5.74
CA LEU A 71 5.80 -2.34 6.52
C LEU A 71 7.08 -2.12 5.71
N GLY A 72 6.98 -1.82 4.41
CA GLY A 72 8.14 -1.58 3.54
C GLY A 72 8.11 -2.39 2.25
N ASP A 73 9.12 -2.14 1.39
CA ASP A 73 9.51 -3.02 0.29
C ASP A 73 8.46 -3.31 -0.79
N PHE A 74 7.76 -2.25 -1.21
CA PHE A 74 6.88 -2.24 -2.39
C PHE A 74 7.60 -1.81 -3.68
N ASN A 75 8.92 -1.68 -3.60
CA ASN A 75 9.74 -1.21 -4.72
C ASN A 75 9.61 -2.15 -5.92
N TYR A 76 9.67 -1.56 -7.12
CA TYR A 76 9.78 -2.30 -8.36
C TYR A 76 11.25 -2.63 -8.62
N GLY A 77 11.60 -3.90 -8.66
CA GLY A 77 12.94 -4.30 -9.07
C GLY A 77 13.06 -4.23 -10.59
N THR A 78 14.04 -3.47 -11.07
CA THR A 78 14.51 -3.55 -12.45
C THR A 78 15.75 -4.45 -12.48
N GLU A 79 15.83 -5.36 -13.44
CA GLU A 79 17.06 -6.09 -13.76
C GLU A 79 18.07 -5.09 -14.36
N GLU A 80 18.69 -4.25 -13.53
CA GLU A 80 19.92 -3.54 -13.88
C GLU A 80 21.06 -4.17 -13.07
N SER A 81 21.85 -5.01 -13.76
CA SER A 81 23.19 -5.43 -13.35
C SER A 81 24.21 -4.79 -14.27
#